data_AF-A0A9E3SQD5-F1
#
_entry.id   AF-A0A9E3SQD5-F1
#
_cell.length_a   1.000
_cell.length_b   1.000
_cell.length_c   1.000
_cell.angle_alpha   90.00
_cell.angle_beta   90.00
_cell.angle_gamma   90.00
#
_symmetry.space_group_name_H-M   'P 1'
#
loop_
_entity.id
_entity.type
_entity.pdbx_description
1 polymer ?
#
loop_
_entity_poly.entity_id
_entity_poly.type
_entity_poly.pdbx_seq_one_letter_code
_entity_poly.pdbx_strand_id
1 'polypeptide(L)'
;MRFDVHKVRTYLVNALNEAADTVAEVRHDGTDLILVDLTTGESVIIYLIDRLMPVQEIKTTLTENTAKNLHTLFVLWSDMLLPQENRLHLPEDWMDALLTLYNGKIYGYDSYGPYASVFPVHFTRQSAGLEYFITYGDAVNAAHLHCDYVHVEARDLKGFWRVADFAERVQSNGNGRQRRSDSQQNTQEPPRTNLHGRRTTLAAYFEVLELSADADRGAVRQAYYQLARRYHPDVSGSPDSTARMQQINEAYQRIMAHFEKEV
;
A
#
# COMPACT_ATOMS: atom_id res chain seq x y z
N MET A 1 1.84 8.86 7.98
CA MET A 1 0.92 7.77 8.33
C MET A 1 -0.53 8.15 8.07
N ARG A 2 -1.31 8.77 8.98
CA ARG A 2 -2.70 9.18 8.67
C ARG A 2 -2.86 10.24 7.57
N PHE A 3 -1.84 11.06 7.33
CA PHE A 3 -1.84 12.02 6.22
C PHE A 3 -1.79 11.37 4.84
N ASP A 4 -1.18 10.19 4.74
CA ASP A 4 -0.98 9.48 3.48
C ASP A 4 -2.29 8.78 3.07
N VAL A 5 -2.98 8.18 4.04
CA VAL A 5 -4.34 7.62 3.87
C VAL A 5 -5.33 8.66 3.35
N HIS A 6 -5.32 9.87 3.91
CA HIS A 6 -6.21 10.94 3.45
C HIS A 6 -5.99 11.27 1.96
N LYS A 7 -4.72 11.43 1.55
CA LYS A 7 -4.38 11.75 0.15
C LYS A 7 -4.80 10.64 -0.80
N VAL A 8 -4.48 9.39 -0.45
CA VAL A 8 -4.85 8.22 -1.25
C VAL A 8 -6.35 8.05 -1.34
N ARG A 9 -7.08 8.28 -0.25
CA ARG A 9 -8.54 8.28 -0.24
C ARG A 9 -9.10 9.34 -1.19
N THR A 10 -8.64 10.58 -1.10
CA THR A 10 -9.08 11.65 -2.00
C THR A 10 -8.78 11.30 -3.46
N TYR A 11 -7.59 10.80 -3.75
CA TYR A 11 -7.21 10.34 -5.09
C TYR A 11 -8.16 9.25 -5.60
N LEU A 12 -8.38 8.19 -4.82
CA LEU A 12 -9.19 7.06 -5.24
C LEU A 12 -10.67 7.42 -5.36
N VAL A 13 -11.22 8.22 -4.43
CA VAL A 13 -12.60 8.71 -4.51
C VAL A 13 -12.82 9.55 -5.77
N ASN A 14 -11.86 10.43 -6.13
CA ASN A 14 -11.96 11.20 -7.36
C ASN A 14 -11.93 10.29 -8.60
N ALA A 15 -10.99 9.35 -8.66
CA ALA A 15 -10.90 8.40 -9.77
C ALA A 15 -12.18 7.54 -9.91
N LEU A 16 -12.78 7.11 -8.80
CA LEU A 16 -14.04 6.36 -8.78
C LEU A 16 -15.22 7.22 -9.25
N ASN A 17 -15.31 8.49 -8.83
CA ASN A 17 -16.35 9.40 -9.29
C ASN A 17 -16.24 9.74 -10.79
N GLU A 18 -15.03 9.72 -11.35
CA GLU A 18 -14.81 9.91 -12.79
C GLU A 18 -15.22 8.67 -13.62
N ALA A 19 -15.27 7.48 -13.02
CA ALA A 19 -15.62 6.22 -13.67
C ALA A 19 -17.14 5.96 -13.75
N ALA A 20 -17.91 6.94 -14.24
CA ALA A 20 -19.38 6.96 -14.19
C ALA A 20 -20.09 5.77 -14.89
N ASP A 21 -19.45 5.12 -15.87
CA ASP A 21 -20.03 3.93 -16.52
C ASP A 21 -20.01 2.69 -15.60
N THR A 22 -19.12 2.68 -14.61
CA THR A 22 -18.88 1.55 -13.68
C THR A 22 -19.40 1.85 -12.28
N VAL A 23 -19.21 3.08 -11.82
CA VAL A 23 -19.51 3.52 -10.46
C VAL A 23 -20.75 4.40 -10.45
N ALA A 24 -21.75 4.00 -9.68
CA ALA A 24 -23.01 4.73 -9.51
C ALA A 24 -22.91 5.75 -8.36
N GLU A 25 -22.31 5.36 -7.24
CA GLU A 25 -22.17 6.23 -6.07
C GLU A 25 -20.92 5.89 -5.26
N VAL A 26 -20.26 6.91 -4.70
CA VAL A 26 -19.13 6.75 -3.79
C VAL A 26 -19.45 7.46 -2.47
N ARG A 27 -19.30 6.73 -1.35
CA ARG A 27 -19.44 7.22 0.02
C ARG A 27 -18.17 6.88 0.81
N HIS A 28 -17.81 7.67 1.80
CA HIS A 28 -16.68 7.37 2.68
C HIS A 28 -16.92 7.88 4.09
N ASP A 29 -16.32 7.25 5.10
CA ASP A 29 -16.45 7.64 6.51
C ASP A 29 -15.55 8.81 6.92
N GLY A 30 -14.64 9.21 6.04
CA GLY A 30 -13.67 10.28 6.30
C GLY A 30 -12.38 9.79 6.97
N THR A 31 -12.19 8.48 7.12
CA THR A 31 -10.95 7.85 7.60
C THR A 31 -10.35 6.91 6.55
N ASP A 32 -10.74 5.66 6.50
CA ASP A 32 -10.02 4.59 5.80
C ASP A 32 -10.95 3.66 5.02
N LEU A 33 -12.25 3.94 5.04
CA LEU A 33 -13.27 3.14 4.40
C LEU A 33 -13.94 3.93 3.27
N ILE A 34 -13.98 3.32 2.09
CA ILE A 34 -14.73 3.82 0.93
C ILE A 34 -15.77 2.77 0.56
N LEU A 35 -17.03 3.17 0.51
CA LEU A 35 -18.15 2.36 0.04
C LEU A 35 -18.52 2.82 -1.37
N VAL A 36 -18.58 1.89 -2.30
CA VAL A 36 -18.83 2.14 -3.72
C VAL A 36 -20.02 1.31 -4.16
N ASP A 37 -21.05 1.95 -4.70
CA ASP A 37 -22.13 1.24 -5.41
C ASP A 37 -21.80 1.24 -6.89
N LEU A 38 -21.84 0.06 -7.51
CA LEU A 38 -21.59 -0.12 -8.93
C LEU A 38 -22.89 0.03 -9.72
N THR A 39 -22.78 0.39 -11.00
CA THR A 39 -23.92 0.45 -11.93
C THR A 39 -24.60 -0.92 -12.13
N THR A 40 -23.92 -2.01 -11.78
CA THR A 40 -24.47 -3.38 -11.76
C THR A 40 -25.45 -3.63 -10.61
N GLY A 41 -25.50 -2.75 -9.60
CA GLY A 41 -26.28 -2.91 -8.38
C GLY A 41 -25.54 -3.64 -7.25
N GLU A 42 -24.28 -4.00 -7.46
CA GLU A 42 -23.42 -4.57 -6.41
C GLU A 42 -22.68 -3.47 -5.65
N SER A 43 -22.39 -3.71 -4.37
CA SER A 43 -21.62 -2.77 -3.54
C SER A 43 -20.24 -3.34 -3.18
N VAL A 44 -19.24 -2.47 -3.24
CA VAL A 44 -17.84 -2.73 -2.86
C VAL A 44 -17.47 -1.88 -1.66
N ILE A 45 -16.79 -2.48 -0.68
CA ILE A 45 -16.16 -1.79 0.44
C ILE A 45 -14.64 -1.92 0.30
N ILE A 46 -13.97 -0.77 0.21
CA ILE A 46 -12.52 -0.64 0.06
C ILE A 46 -11.94 -0.17 1.39
N TYR A 47 -11.01 -0.94 1.95
CA TYR A 47 -10.28 -0.62 3.17
C TYR A 47 -8.87 -0.15 2.82
N LEU A 48 -8.51 1.05 3.27
CA LEU A 48 -7.16 1.60 3.20
C LEU A 48 -6.40 1.25 4.48
N ILE A 49 -5.59 0.20 4.41
CA ILE A 49 -4.94 -0.40 5.57
C ILE A 49 -3.53 0.20 5.74
N ASP A 50 -3.27 0.84 6.88
CA ASP A 50 -1.96 1.39 7.24
C ASP A 50 -1.28 0.61 8.40
N ARG A 51 -1.85 -0.51 8.82
CA ARG A 51 -1.33 -1.36 9.89
C ARG A 51 -1.38 -2.85 9.54
N LEU A 52 -0.62 -3.65 10.29
CA LEU A 52 -0.71 -5.11 10.18
C LEU A 52 -2.12 -5.58 10.52
N MET A 53 -2.65 -6.49 9.71
CA MET A 53 -3.94 -7.14 9.91
C MET A 53 -3.74 -8.63 10.20
N PRO A 54 -4.05 -9.10 11.41
CA PRO A 54 -4.08 -10.53 11.70
C PRO A 54 -5.09 -11.28 10.83
N VAL A 55 -4.82 -12.56 10.51
CA VAL A 55 -5.71 -13.40 9.68
C VAL A 55 -7.15 -13.46 10.21
N GLN A 56 -7.31 -13.46 11.53
CA GLN A 56 -8.63 -13.46 12.17
C GLN A 56 -9.42 -12.17 11.92
N GLU A 57 -8.73 -11.03 11.85
CA GLU A 57 -9.36 -9.75 11.53
C GLU A 57 -9.83 -9.75 10.08
N ILE A 58 -8.96 -10.16 9.14
CA ILE A 58 -9.31 -10.33 7.72
C ILE A 58 -10.55 -11.21 7.57
N LYS A 59 -10.56 -12.37 8.23
CA LYS A 59 -11.69 -13.31 8.21
C LYS A 59 -12.97 -12.69 8.78
N THR A 60 -12.87 -11.99 9.90
CA THR A 60 -14.03 -11.37 10.56
C THR A 60 -14.65 -10.31 9.65
N THR A 61 -13.83 -9.42 9.10
CA THR A 61 -14.24 -8.40 8.13
C THR A 61 -14.91 -9.03 6.91
N LEU A 62 -14.29 -10.04 6.30
CA LEU A 62 -14.87 -10.73 5.14
C LEU A 62 -16.19 -11.43 5.47
N THR A 63 -16.30 -12.04 6.65
CA THR A 63 -17.52 -12.71 7.10
C THR A 63 -18.66 -11.72 7.26
N GLU A 64 -18.42 -10.61 7.94
CA GLU A 64 -19.43 -9.56 8.16
C GLU A 64 -19.86 -8.91 6.85
N ASN A 65 -18.91 -8.58 5.98
CA ASN A 65 -19.20 -7.94 4.70
C ASN A 65 -19.93 -8.89 3.76
N THR A 66 -19.48 -10.15 3.66
CA THR A 66 -20.14 -11.16 2.82
C THR A 66 -21.58 -11.39 3.28
N ALA A 67 -21.84 -11.45 4.59
CA ALA A 67 -23.19 -11.57 5.14
C ALA A 67 -24.11 -10.37 4.81
N LYS A 68 -23.51 -9.18 4.61
CA LYS A 68 -24.21 -7.95 4.19
C LYS A 68 -24.30 -7.79 2.67
N ASN A 69 -23.89 -8.79 1.89
CA ASN A 69 -23.74 -8.72 0.42
C ASN A 69 -22.78 -7.63 -0.07
N LEU A 70 -21.76 -7.29 0.72
CA LEU A 70 -20.70 -6.36 0.35
C LEU A 70 -19.47 -7.13 -0.17
N HIS A 71 -18.86 -6.63 -1.25
CA HIS A 71 -17.61 -7.15 -1.81
C HIS A 71 -16.41 -6.41 -1.21
N THR A 72 -15.45 -7.15 -0.65
CA THR A 72 -14.35 -6.55 0.11
C THR A 72 -13.09 -6.39 -0.74
N LEU A 73 -12.49 -5.21 -0.68
CA LEU A 73 -11.16 -4.92 -1.24
C LEU A 73 -10.24 -4.33 -0.17
N PHE A 74 -9.12 -4.99 0.09
CA PHE A 74 -8.06 -4.47 0.95
C PHE A 74 -6.97 -3.80 0.10
N VAL A 75 -6.61 -2.56 0.43
CA VAL A 75 -5.51 -1.80 -0.20
C VAL A 75 -4.54 -1.37 0.89
N LEU A 76 -3.31 -1.85 0.82
CA LEU A 76 -2.34 -1.77 1.92
C LEU A 76 -1.29 -0.69 1.67
N TRP A 77 -0.81 -0.07 2.74
CA TRP A 77 0.32 0.86 2.64
C TRP A 77 1.56 0.13 2.13
N SER A 78 2.01 0.49 0.93
CA SER A 78 3.08 -0.24 0.23
C SER A 78 4.42 -0.14 0.96
N ASP A 79 4.77 1.05 1.47
CA ASP A 79 6.02 1.25 2.18
C ASP A 79 6.11 0.43 3.46
N MET A 80 5.02 0.22 4.20
CA MET A 80 5.09 -0.44 5.51
C MET A 80 4.74 -1.93 5.46
N LEU A 81 3.77 -2.30 4.62
CA LEU A 81 3.15 -3.61 4.69
C LEU A 81 3.53 -4.50 3.51
N LEU A 82 4.01 -3.95 2.40
CA LEU A 82 4.31 -4.73 1.19
C LEU A 82 5.83 -4.92 1.01
N PRO A 83 6.23 -6.04 0.40
CA PRO A 83 7.64 -6.34 0.19
C PRO A 83 8.23 -5.50 -0.93
N GLN A 84 9.54 -5.30 -0.90
CA GLN A 84 10.23 -4.50 -1.92
C GLN A 84 10.15 -5.16 -3.32
N GLU A 85 9.97 -4.32 -4.33
CA GLU A 85 10.00 -4.74 -5.73
C GLU A 85 11.33 -5.39 -6.14
N ASN A 86 11.27 -6.33 -7.09
CA ASN A 86 12.41 -7.02 -7.68
C ASN A 86 13.23 -7.83 -6.66
N ARG A 87 12.58 -8.31 -5.60
CA ARG A 87 13.16 -9.20 -4.59
C ARG A 87 12.34 -10.47 -4.43
N LEU A 88 13.00 -11.51 -3.92
CA LEU A 88 12.34 -12.69 -3.40
C LEU A 88 11.81 -12.39 -2.00
N HIS A 89 10.61 -12.89 -1.71
CA HIS A 89 9.96 -12.70 -0.43
C HIS A 89 9.19 -13.96 -0.04
N LEU A 90 9.30 -14.35 1.22
CA LEU A 90 8.48 -15.38 1.84
C LEU A 90 7.29 -14.71 2.56
N PRO A 91 6.05 -14.86 2.06
CA PRO A 91 4.88 -14.21 2.65
C PRO A 91 4.62 -14.67 4.08
N GLU A 92 4.23 -13.73 4.94
CA GLU A 92 3.65 -14.04 6.26
C GLU A 92 2.22 -14.60 6.10
N ASP A 93 1.68 -15.27 7.13
CA ASP A 93 0.35 -15.93 7.07
C ASP A 93 -0.79 -15.00 6.61
N TRP A 94 -0.76 -13.74 7.03
CA TRP A 94 -1.76 -12.75 6.62
C TRP A 94 -1.63 -12.35 5.15
N MET A 95 -0.41 -12.31 4.61
CA MET A 95 -0.20 -12.08 3.18
C MET A 95 -0.71 -13.27 2.39
N ASP A 96 -0.39 -14.51 2.80
CA ASP A 96 -0.84 -15.72 2.11
C ASP A 96 -2.38 -15.79 2.03
N ALA A 97 -3.07 -15.37 3.10
CA ALA A 97 -4.51 -15.22 3.10
C ALA A 97 -5.00 -14.21 2.03
N LEU A 98 -4.39 -13.03 1.95
CA LEU A 98 -4.76 -12.02 0.93
C LEU A 98 -4.40 -12.48 -0.50
N LEU A 99 -3.26 -13.15 -0.68
CA LEU A 99 -2.85 -13.70 -1.98
C LEU A 99 -3.83 -14.76 -2.48
N THR A 100 -4.33 -15.58 -1.57
CA THR A 100 -5.36 -16.59 -1.88
C THR A 100 -6.68 -15.93 -2.31
N LEU A 101 -7.05 -14.81 -1.69
CA LEU A 101 -8.26 -14.06 -2.05
C LEU A 101 -8.16 -13.36 -3.40
N TYR A 102 -7.02 -12.73 -3.69
CA TYR A 102 -6.87 -11.83 -4.83
C TYR A 102 -6.06 -12.44 -5.99
N ASN A 103 -5.92 -13.77 -6.00
CA ASN A 103 -5.26 -14.52 -7.07
C ASN A 103 -3.79 -14.12 -7.28
N GLY A 104 -2.99 -14.20 -6.22
CA GLY A 104 -1.54 -14.00 -6.26
C GLY A 104 -1.09 -12.54 -6.33
N LYS A 105 -1.96 -11.59 -5.97
CA LYS A 105 -1.61 -10.17 -5.83
C LYS A 105 -2.18 -9.57 -4.55
N ILE A 106 -1.63 -8.45 -4.12
CA ILE A 106 -2.17 -7.60 -3.06
C ILE A 106 -2.20 -6.18 -3.59
N TYR A 107 -3.28 -5.43 -3.37
CA TYR A 107 -3.30 -4.02 -3.74
C TYR A 107 -2.52 -3.18 -2.73
N GLY A 108 -1.62 -2.37 -3.25
CA GLY A 108 -0.84 -1.40 -2.50
C GLY A 108 -1.27 0.03 -2.82
N TYR A 109 -1.03 0.93 -1.88
CA TYR A 109 -1.06 2.36 -2.14
C TYR A 109 0.27 3.01 -1.74
N ASP A 110 0.56 4.13 -2.39
CA ASP A 110 1.63 5.03 -1.99
C ASP A 110 1.21 6.49 -2.19
N SER A 111 1.85 7.40 -1.45
CA SER A 111 1.73 8.83 -1.67
C SER A 111 3.09 9.50 -1.58
N TYR A 112 3.50 10.14 -2.68
CA TYR A 112 4.75 10.88 -2.76
C TYR A 112 4.48 12.33 -3.18
N GLY A 113 4.80 13.27 -2.29
CA GLY A 113 4.56 14.69 -2.52
C GLY A 113 3.07 14.99 -2.78
N PRO A 114 2.70 15.55 -3.96
CA PRO A 114 1.32 15.80 -4.34
C PRO A 114 0.62 14.56 -4.96
N TYR A 115 1.37 13.50 -5.27
CA TYR A 115 0.85 12.34 -5.98
C TYR A 115 0.43 11.26 -4.99
N ALA A 116 -0.63 10.54 -5.34
CA ALA A 116 -1.07 9.33 -4.68
C ALA A 116 -1.44 8.30 -5.75
N SER A 117 -1.28 7.02 -5.43
CA SER A 117 -1.59 5.94 -6.36
C SER A 117 -2.05 4.70 -5.62
N VAL A 118 -2.81 3.87 -6.32
CA VAL A 118 -3.19 2.52 -5.91
C VAL A 118 -2.79 1.59 -7.06
N PHE A 119 -2.15 0.47 -6.76
CA PHE A 119 -1.55 -0.43 -7.75
C PHE A 119 -1.53 -1.88 -7.23
N PRO A 120 -1.54 -2.89 -8.11
CA PRO A 120 -1.37 -4.28 -7.69
C PRO A 120 0.12 -4.59 -7.45
N VAL A 121 0.41 -5.35 -6.40
CA VAL A 121 1.72 -5.97 -6.16
C VAL A 121 1.57 -7.47 -6.40
N HIS A 122 2.26 -7.96 -7.42
CA HIS A 122 2.19 -9.35 -7.88
C HIS A 122 3.24 -10.21 -7.20
N PHE A 123 2.80 -11.39 -6.76
CA PHE A 123 3.64 -12.40 -6.12
C PHE A 123 3.74 -13.58 -7.09
N THR A 124 4.87 -13.68 -7.79
CA THR A 124 5.10 -14.75 -8.78
C THR A 124 5.94 -15.87 -8.18
N ARG A 125 5.33 -17.04 -8.00
CA ARG A 125 6.02 -18.20 -7.43
C ARG A 125 7.16 -18.66 -8.34
N GLN A 126 8.36 -18.83 -7.76
CA GLN A 126 9.50 -19.40 -8.48
C GLN A 126 9.49 -20.92 -8.38
N SER A 127 9.84 -21.62 -9.46
CA SER A 127 9.65 -23.08 -9.62
C SER A 127 10.37 -23.97 -8.58
N ALA A 128 11.28 -23.42 -7.78
CA ALA A 128 12.12 -24.16 -6.86
C ALA A 128 11.93 -23.80 -5.36
N GLY A 129 10.99 -22.91 -5.02
CA GLY A 129 10.89 -22.36 -3.66
C GLY A 129 9.48 -22.10 -3.12
N LEU A 130 9.45 -21.73 -1.84
CA LEU A 130 8.27 -21.13 -1.17
C LEU A 130 8.25 -19.60 -1.32
N GLU A 131 9.30 -19.01 -1.87
CA GLU A 131 9.42 -17.59 -2.09
C GLU A 131 8.73 -17.14 -3.38
N TYR A 132 8.27 -15.90 -3.36
CA TYR A 132 7.65 -15.22 -4.48
C TYR A 132 8.54 -14.08 -4.94
N PHE A 133 8.66 -13.93 -6.26
CA PHE A 133 9.27 -12.75 -6.86
C PHE A 133 8.25 -11.63 -6.94
N ILE A 134 8.63 -10.45 -6.46
CA ILE A 134 7.74 -9.30 -6.28
C ILE A 134 7.85 -8.34 -7.47
N THR A 135 6.70 -7.99 -8.06
CA THR A 135 6.61 -7.01 -9.15
C THR A 135 5.46 -6.05 -8.88
N TYR A 136 5.72 -4.75 -9.00
CA TYR A 136 4.69 -3.71 -8.83
C TYR A 136 4.06 -3.44 -10.20
N GLY A 137 2.73 -3.37 -10.24
CA GLY A 137 1.99 -3.01 -11.44
C GLY A 137 1.77 -1.51 -11.57
N ASP A 138 1.15 -1.13 -12.68
CA ASP A 138 0.74 0.26 -12.92
C ASP A 138 -0.42 0.68 -11.99
N ALA A 139 -0.67 1.98 -11.93
CA ALA A 139 -1.81 2.53 -11.21
C ALA A 139 -3.13 1.94 -11.74
N VAL A 140 -4.02 1.56 -10.82
CA VAL A 140 -5.31 0.96 -11.15
C VAL A 140 -6.19 1.92 -11.92
N ASN A 141 -6.93 1.39 -12.90
CA ASN A 141 -8.02 2.11 -13.53
C ASN A 141 -9.31 1.87 -12.73
N ALA A 142 -9.90 2.93 -12.19
CA ALA A 142 -11.13 2.84 -11.41
C ALA A 142 -12.32 2.26 -12.21
N ALA A 143 -12.34 2.43 -13.54
CA ALA A 143 -13.34 1.85 -14.42
C ALA A 143 -13.26 0.31 -14.54
N HIS A 144 -12.19 -0.31 -14.02
CA HIS A 144 -12.05 -1.77 -13.99
C HIS A 144 -12.51 -2.39 -12.67
N LEU A 145 -13.04 -1.57 -11.73
CA LEU A 145 -13.57 -2.08 -10.47
C LEU A 145 -14.74 -3.02 -10.74
N HIS A 146 -14.65 -4.25 -10.24
CA HIS A 146 -15.70 -5.24 -10.36
C HIS A 146 -15.74 -6.19 -9.17
N CYS A 147 -16.84 -6.91 -9.05
CA CYS A 147 -17.09 -7.89 -8.00
C CYS A 147 -16.75 -9.30 -8.48
N ASP A 148 -16.23 -10.12 -7.56
CA ASP A 148 -15.96 -11.54 -7.77
C ASP A 148 -16.30 -12.37 -6.51
N TYR A 149 -16.39 -13.68 -6.70
CA TYR A 149 -16.70 -14.66 -5.67
C TYR A 149 -15.59 -15.71 -5.63
N VAL A 150 -14.92 -15.80 -4.49
CA VAL A 150 -13.79 -16.72 -4.32
C VAL A 150 -14.15 -17.76 -3.28
N HIS A 151 -13.97 -19.03 -3.64
CA HIS A 151 -14.08 -20.15 -2.73
C HIS A 151 -12.68 -20.57 -2.27
N VAL A 152 -12.46 -20.54 -0.96
CA VAL A 152 -11.16 -20.83 -0.34
C VAL A 152 -11.27 -22.07 0.53
N GLU A 153 -10.34 -23.01 0.35
CA GLU A 153 -10.22 -24.24 1.16
C GLU A 153 -9.10 -24.17 2.21
N ALA A 154 -8.30 -23.10 2.20
CA ALA A 154 -7.24 -22.89 3.18
C ALA A 154 -7.79 -22.81 4.60
N ARG A 155 -7.14 -23.48 5.56
CA ARG A 155 -7.67 -23.71 6.92
C ARG A 155 -8.13 -22.42 7.61
N ASP A 156 -7.34 -21.37 7.56
CA ASP A 156 -7.60 -20.15 8.33
C ASP A 156 -8.69 -19.27 7.67
N LEU A 157 -8.85 -19.38 6.36
CA LEU A 157 -9.77 -18.57 5.56
C LEU A 157 -10.81 -19.39 4.79
N LYS A 158 -11.13 -20.60 5.27
CA LYS A 158 -12.07 -21.49 4.57
C LYS A 158 -13.45 -20.86 4.45
N GLY A 159 -14.00 -20.83 3.24
CA GLY A 159 -15.35 -20.32 2.98
C GLY A 159 -15.55 -19.73 1.58
N PHE A 160 -16.71 -19.10 1.40
CA PHE A 160 -17.05 -18.31 0.22
C PHE A 160 -16.96 -16.83 0.55
N TRP A 161 -16.19 -16.08 -0.23
CA TRP A 161 -15.92 -14.67 0.02
C TRP A 161 -16.32 -13.82 -1.17
N ARG A 162 -17.03 -12.73 -0.88
CA ARG A 162 -17.30 -11.65 -1.83
C ARG A 162 -16.12 -10.70 -1.82
N VAL A 163 -15.41 -10.62 -2.93
CA VAL A 163 -14.23 -9.75 -3.09
C VAL A 163 -14.42 -8.82 -4.28
N ALA A 164 -13.64 -7.76 -4.33
CA ALA A 164 -13.57 -6.89 -5.51
C ALA A 164 -12.14 -6.82 -6.06
N ASP A 165 -12.01 -6.42 -7.31
CA ASP A 165 -10.74 -6.40 -8.04
C ASP A 165 -10.75 -5.25 -9.08
N PHE A 166 -9.57 -4.74 -9.42
CA PHE A 166 -9.33 -3.78 -10.50
C PHE A 166 -8.65 -4.42 -11.74
N ALA A 167 -8.32 -5.72 -11.68
CA ALA A 167 -7.72 -6.41 -12.81
C ALA A 167 -8.65 -6.35 -14.03
N GLU A 168 -8.10 -6.08 -15.22
CA GLU A 168 -8.87 -6.20 -16.45
C GLU A 168 -9.45 -7.61 -16.54
N ARG A 169 -10.76 -7.70 -16.75
CA ARG A 169 -11.35 -8.97 -17.19
C ARG A 169 -10.72 -9.23 -18.54
N VAL A 170 -9.83 -10.22 -18.63
CA VAL A 170 -9.27 -10.67 -19.89
C VAL A 170 -10.44 -11.17 -20.74
N GLN A 171 -11.00 -10.29 -21.54
CA GLN A 171 -11.69 -10.69 -22.75
C GLN A 171 -10.60 -11.33 -23.58
N SER A 172 -10.72 -12.63 -23.84
CA SER A 172 -9.83 -13.38 -24.70
C SER A 172 -9.91 -12.83 -26.13
N ASN A 173 -9.25 -11.71 -26.37
CA ASN A 173 -9.04 -11.13 -27.69
C ASN A 173 -7.64 -10.54 -27.73
N GLY A 174 -6.79 -11.23 -28.47
CA GLY A 174 -5.37 -10.98 -28.52
C GLY A 174 -4.96 -9.70 -29.22
N ASN A 175 -3.66 -9.44 -29.04
CA ASN A 175 -2.75 -8.57 -29.77
C ASN A 175 -2.27 -7.36 -28.98
N GLY A 176 -1.13 -7.56 -28.33
CA GLY A 176 -0.28 -6.48 -27.85
C GLY A 176 0.26 -5.61 -28.99
N ARG A 177 0.64 -4.39 -28.63
CA ARG A 177 1.78 -3.67 -29.22
C ARG A 177 2.14 -2.47 -28.37
N GLN A 178 3.24 -2.66 -27.66
CA GLN A 178 4.05 -1.67 -26.97
C GLN A 178 4.49 -0.56 -27.95
N ARG A 179 4.27 0.70 -27.58
CA ARG A 179 4.92 1.85 -28.22
C ARG A 179 5.56 2.71 -27.14
N ARG A 180 6.90 2.73 -27.18
CA ARG A 180 7.75 3.74 -26.55
C ARG A 180 7.62 5.05 -27.32
N SER A 181 7.71 6.17 -26.60
CA SER A 181 8.23 7.42 -27.16
C SER A 181 8.80 8.30 -26.05
N ASP A 182 10.11 8.53 -26.14
CA ASP A 182 10.87 9.58 -25.47
C ASP A 182 10.30 10.96 -25.78
N SER A 183 10.36 11.91 -24.82
CA SER A 183 10.99 13.24 -25.04
C SER A 183 10.99 14.13 -23.78
N GLN A 184 12.21 14.48 -23.39
CA GLN A 184 12.74 15.67 -22.70
C GLN A 184 11.92 16.99 -22.81
N GLN A 185 11.81 17.79 -21.72
CA GLN A 185 12.74 18.88 -21.31
C GLN A 185 12.08 19.99 -20.41
N ASN A 186 12.74 20.36 -19.30
CA ASN A 186 12.99 21.71 -18.71
C ASN A 186 11.81 22.67 -18.36
N THR A 187 11.75 23.52 -17.31
CA THR A 187 12.65 24.01 -16.23
C THR A 187 11.81 24.83 -15.22
N GLN A 188 12.39 25.12 -14.03
CA GLN A 188 12.33 26.36 -13.20
C GLN A 188 11.62 26.31 -11.81
N GLU A 189 12.47 26.40 -10.77
CA GLU A 189 12.17 26.69 -9.36
C GLU A 189 11.92 28.19 -9.08
N PRO A 190 11.25 28.52 -7.95
CA PRO A 190 11.64 29.69 -7.14
C PRO A 190 11.61 29.39 -5.60
N PRO A 191 11.86 30.36 -4.70
CA PRO A 191 13.13 30.63 -4.02
C PRO A 191 13.17 30.21 -2.52
N ARG A 192 14.39 30.20 -1.96
CA ARG A 192 14.71 29.83 -0.57
C ARG A 192 14.42 30.96 0.44
N THR A 193 13.91 30.58 1.62
CA THR A 193 14.01 31.41 2.84
C THR A 193 14.51 30.57 4.02
N ASN A 194 15.52 31.09 4.71
CA ASN A 194 16.22 30.51 5.86
C ASN A 194 15.43 30.73 7.17
N LEU A 195 15.36 29.71 8.03
CA LEU A 195 15.31 29.92 9.49
C LEU A 195 16.14 28.85 10.22
N HIS A 196 17.07 29.32 11.03
CA HIS A 196 17.95 28.55 11.90
C HIS A 196 17.18 28.02 13.13
N GLY A 197 17.26 26.71 13.36
CA GLY A 197 16.89 26.07 14.62
C GLY A 197 17.63 24.74 14.73
N ARG A 198 18.68 24.70 15.56
CA ARG A 198 19.49 23.54 16.00
C ARG A 198 19.75 22.46 14.94
N ARG A 199 20.92 22.53 14.28
CA ARG A 199 21.36 21.52 13.29
C ARG A 199 21.61 20.16 13.96
N THR A 200 20.62 19.28 13.96
CA THR A 200 20.84 17.84 14.08
C THR A 200 21.62 17.38 12.84
N THR A 201 22.77 16.74 13.06
CA THR A 201 23.62 16.24 11.97
C THR A 201 23.02 14.97 11.37
N LEU A 202 23.32 14.70 10.10
CA LEU A 202 22.85 13.47 9.43
C LEU A 202 23.29 12.21 10.19
N ALA A 203 24.51 12.21 10.74
CA ALA A 203 25.03 11.13 11.58
C ALA A 203 24.14 10.82 12.80
N ALA A 204 23.60 11.84 13.46
CA ALA A 204 22.69 11.64 14.59
C ALA A 204 21.37 10.97 14.18
N TYR A 205 20.92 11.16 12.94
CA TYR A 205 19.75 10.44 12.42
C TYR A 205 20.06 8.97 12.14
N PHE A 206 21.26 8.64 11.62
CA PHE A 206 21.67 7.24 11.46
C PHE A 206 21.77 6.53 12.81
N GLU A 207 22.27 7.21 13.85
CA GLU A 207 22.30 6.68 15.23
C GLU A 207 20.89 6.42 15.79
N VAL A 208 19.91 7.27 15.48
CA VAL A 208 18.50 7.04 15.88
C VAL A 208 17.91 5.79 15.24
N LEU A 209 18.34 5.46 14.01
CA LEU A 209 17.97 4.21 13.34
C LEU A 209 18.88 3.03 13.70
N GLU A 210 19.78 3.19 14.67
CA GLU A 210 20.75 2.16 15.08
C GLU A 210 21.64 1.68 13.89
N LEU A 211 21.97 2.60 12.99
CA LEU A 211 22.76 2.35 11.78
C LEU A 211 24.05 3.17 11.76
N SER A 212 25.02 2.67 10.99
CA SER A 212 26.22 3.42 10.65
C SER A 212 25.93 4.47 9.57
N ALA A 213 26.72 5.54 9.53
CA ALA A 213 26.53 6.67 8.61
C ALA A 213 26.80 6.33 7.13
N ASP A 214 27.39 5.17 6.85
CA ASP A 214 27.61 4.58 5.52
C ASP A 214 26.53 3.59 5.10
N ALA A 215 25.49 3.38 5.92
CA ALA A 215 24.40 2.46 5.61
C ALA A 215 23.65 2.89 4.34
N ASP A 216 23.32 1.94 3.47
CA ASP A 216 22.61 2.22 2.24
C ASP A 216 21.10 2.47 2.48
N ARG A 217 20.40 2.92 1.42
CA ARG A 217 18.94 3.15 1.46
C ARG A 217 18.16 1.90 1.91
N GLY A 218 18.65 0.71 1.57
CA GLY A 218 18.01 -0.56 1.92
C GLY A 218 18.09 -0.85 3.43
N ALA A 219 19.27 -0.68 4.01
CA ALA A 219 19.52 -0.84 5.44
C ALA A 219 18.74 0.19 6.27
N VAL A 220 18.68 1.44 5.81
CA VAL A 220 17.89 2.51 6.44
C VAL A 220 16.40 2.16 6.51
N ARG A 221 15.84 1.65 5.42
CA ARG A 221 14.45 1.15 5.38
C ARG A 221 14.25 -0.01 6.33
N GLN A 222 15.14 -1.01 6.29
CA GLN A 222 15.03 -2.20 7.13
C GLN A 222 15.08 -1.87 8.63
N ALA A 223 16.01 -1.01 9.05
CA ALA A 223 16.13 -0.61 10.45
C ALA A 223 14.92 0.21 10.92
N TYR A 224 14.43 1.12 10.07
CA TYR A 224 13.19 1.84 10.31
C TYR A 224 12.02 0.87 10.58
N TYR A 225 11.80 -0.16 9.75
CA TYR A 225 10.71 -1.12 9.97
C TYR A 225 10.85 -1.92 11.27
N GLN A 226 12.06 -2.35 11.61
CA GLN A 226 12.31 -3.09 12.85
C GLN A 226 12.05 -2.23 14.09
N LEU A 227 12.49 -0.98 14.07
CA LEU A 227 12.30 -0.03 15.16
C LEU A 227 10.84 0.43 15.25
N ALA A 228 10.18 0.66 14.12
CA ALA A 228 8.76 0.98 14.05
C ALA A 228 7.88 -0.14 14.63
N ARG A 229 8.18 -1.42 14.31
CA ARG A 229 7.51 -2.58 14.92
C ARG A 229 7.73 -2.67 16.44
N ARG A 230 8.89 -2.24 16.94
CA ARG A 230 9.27 -2.33 18.36
C ARG A 230 8.68 -1.21 19.21
N TYR A 231 8.58 0.01 18.68
CA TYR A 231 8.19 1.21 19.43
C TYR A 231 6.82 1.77 19.03
N HIS A 232 6.01 1.00 18.28
CA HIS A 232 4.67 1.43 17.92
C HIS A 232 3.81 1.63 19.19
N PRO A 233 3.11 2.77 19.36
CA PRO A 233 2.33 3.06 20.55
C PRO A 233 1.22 2.01 20.82
N ASP A 234 0.74 1.32 19.79
CA ASP A 234 -0.26 0.25 19.94
C ASP A 234 0.32 -1.09 20.45
N VAL A 235 1.64 -1.29 20.35
CA VAL A 235 2.33 -2.50 20.85
C VAL A 235 3.04 -2.21 22.17
N SER A 236 3.51 -0.98 22.36
CA SER A 236 4.19 -0.50 23.56
C SER A 236 3.44 0.71 24.13
N GLY A 237 2.55 0.47 25.09
CA GLY A 237 1.71 1.50 25.72
C GLY A 237 2.43 2.49 26.66
N SER A 238 3.74 2.75 26.45
CA SER A 238 4.50 3.71 27.26
C SER A 238 4.61 5.08 26.56
N PRO A 239 4.54 6.21 27.31
CA PRO A 239 4.74 7.56 26.74
C PRO A 239 6.08 7.73 26.01
N ASP A 240 7.11 7.01 26.44
CA ASP A 240 8.44 7.02 25.83
C ASP A 240 8.46 6.40 24.43
N SER A 241 7.54 5.47 24.15
CA SER A 241 7.45 4.80 22.84
C SER A 241 6.95 5.74 21.76
N THR A 242 5.99 6.62 22.08
CA THR A 242 5.53 7.67 21.17
C THR A 242 6.64 8.65 20.83
N ALA A 243 7.40 9.11 21.83
CA ALA A 243 8.53 10.01 21.62
C ALA A 243 9.65 9.33 20.80
N ARG A 244 9.92 8.05 21.07
CA ARG A 244 10.92 7.27 20.34
C ARG A 244 10.50 7.04 18.89
N MET A 245 9.25 6.71 18.65
CA MET A 245 8.69 6.54 17.30
C MET A 245 8.74 7.85 16.50
N GLN A 246 8.47 8.99 17.14
CA GLN A 246 8.59 10.29 16.49
C GLN A 246 10.04 10.58 16.04
N GLN A 247 11.04 10.24 16.88
CA GLN A 247 12.45 10.36 16.53
C GLN A 247 12.83 9.44 15.37
N ILE A 248 12.38 8.19 15.39
CA ILE A 248 12.61 7.19 14.33
C ILE A 248 12.05 7.68 12.99
N ASN A 249 10.83 8.22 13.00
CA ASN A 249 10.19 8.79 11.81
C ASN A 249 10.96 9.99 11.26
N GLU A 250 11.36 10.92 12.13
CA GLU A 250 12.13 12.10 11.71
C GLU A 250 13.50 11.70 11.13
N ALA A 251 14.18 10.74 11.76
CA ALA A 251 15.48 10.25 11.30
C ALA A 251 15.40 9.61 9.93
N TYR A 252 14.42 8.72 9.72
CA TYR A 252 14.18 8.08 8.43
C TYR A 252 13.92 9.11 7.32
N GLN A 253 13.03 10.07 7.55
CA GLN A 253 12.72 11.12 6.57
C GLN A 253 13.96 11.93 6.18
N ARG A 254 14.79 12.30 7.16
CA ARG A 254 15.98 13.14 6.95
C ARG A 254 17.08 12.42 6.19
N ILE A 255 17.28 11.13 6.47
CA ILE A 255 18.27 10.30 5.76
C ILE A 255 17.81 10.07 4.32
N MET A 256 16.55 9.72 4.10
CA MET A 256 16.01 9.49 2.75
C MET A 256 16.08 10.74 1.88
N ALA A 257 15.72 11.90 2.43
CA ALA A 257 15.83 13.19 1.74
C ALA A 257 17.29 13.62 1.45
N HIS A 258 18.27 13.10 2.20
CA HIS A 258 19.68 13.33 1.90
C HIS A 258 20.15 12.49 0.72
N PHE A 259 19.79 11.21 0.69
CA PHE A 259 20.14 10.35 -0.44
C PHE A 259 19.60 10.83 -1.78
N GLU A 260 18.45 11.51 -1.79
CA GLU A 260 17.86 12.12 -2.99
C GLU A 260 18.66 13.32 -3.52
N LYS A 261 19.52 13.94 -2.70
CA LYS A 261 20.35 15.09 -3.08
C LYS A 261 21.75 14.73 -3.57
N GLU A 262 22.17 13.49 -3.40
CA GLU A 262 23.49 12.99 -3.85
C GLU A 262 23.43 12.25 -5.20
N VAL A 263 22.29 12.30 -5.90
CA VAL A 263 22.08 11.80 -7.27
C VAL A 263 21.89 12.97 -8.20
#